data_AF-A0A9W6UV31-F1
#
_entry.id   AF-A0A9W6UV31-F1
#
_cell.length_a   1.000
_cell.length_b   1.000
_cell.length_c   1.000
_cell.angle_alpha   90.00
_cell.angle_beta   90.00
_cell.angle_gamma   90.00
#
_symmetry.space_group_name_H-M   'P 1'
#
loop_
_entity.id
_entity.type
_entity.pdbx_description
1 polymer ?
#
loop_
_entity_poly.entity_id
_entity_poly.type
_entity_poly.pdbx_seq_one_letter_code
_entity_poly.pdbx_strand_id
1 'polypeptide(L)'
;MTDKSADPRRIMQHADDIEAEVVPRIKQAGDTLNKDGTYNLEGGDFSITCMAAGSAYPIALQFAFEDIKMLMSTAKSYAKKVETAGRMYAKAELRSAGK
;
A
#
# COMPACT_ATOMS: atom_id res chain seq x y z
N MET A 1 -13.67 -2.23 31.59
CA MET A 1 -12.82 -1.45 30.66
C MET A 1 -13.76 -0.53 29.90
N THR A 2 -13.63 0.78 30.06
CA THR A 2 -14.36 1.75 29.24
C THR A 2 -13.90 1.61 27.80
N ASP A 3 -14.85 1.43 26.88
CA ASP A 3 -14.55 1.31 25.47
C ASP A 3 -13.94 2.63 24.98
N LYS A 4 -12.71 2.58 24.48
CA LYS A 4 -12.00 3.79 24.03
C LYS A 4 -12.36 4.04 22.57
N SER A 5 -12.76 5.28 22.26
CA SER A 5 -13.04 5.65 20.86
C SER A 5 -11.80 5.60 19.96
N ALA A 6 -10.60 5.71 20.53
CA ALA A 6 -9.33 5.56 19.85
C ALA A 6 -8.34 4.76 20.71
N ASP A 7 -8.28 3.43 20.53
CA ASP A 7 -7.25 2.58 21.17
C ASP A 7 -5.93 2.70 20.39
N PRO A 8 -4.85 3.23 21.00
CA PRO A 8 -3.55 3.36 20.34
C PRO A 8 -3.01 2.05 19.78
N ARG A 9 -3.28 0.92 20.45
CA ARG A 9 -2.82 -0.41 20.02
C ARG A 9 -3.53 -0.85 18.75
N ARG A 10 -4.84 -0.60 18.65
CA ARG A 10 -5.62 -0.90 17.44
C ARG A 10 -5.20 0.00 16.27
N ILE A 11 -4.91 1.27 16.54
CA ILE A 11 -4.38 2.19 15.51
C ILE A 11 -3.02 1.68 15.00
N MET A 12 -2.11 1.29 15.89
CA MET A 12 -0.81 0.74 15.48
C MET A 12 -0.95 -0.59 14.72
N GLN A 13 -1.87 -1.47 15.14
CA GLN A 13 -2.16 -2.70 14.42
C GLN A 13 -2.55 -2.44 12.95
N HIS A 14 -3.33 -1.38 12.68
CA HIS A 14 -3.65 -1.03 11.29
C HIS A 14 -2.44 -0.61 10.44
N ALA A 15 -1.41 -0.01 11.05
CA ALA A 15 -0.16 0.23 10.33
C ALA A 15 0.54 -1.09 9.99
N ASP A 16 0.59 -2.02 10.95
CA ASP A 16 1.17 -3.35 10.76
C ASP A 16 0.41 -4.14 9.68
N ASP A 17 -0.92 -4.09 9.69
CA ASP A 17 -1.78 -4.76 8.69
C ASP A 17 -1.51 -4.22 7.27
N ILE A 18 -1.33 -2.91 7.12
CA ILE A 18 -0.98 -2.30 5.83
C ILE A 18 0.39 -2.79 5.34
N GLU A 19 1.38 -2.87 6.23
CA GLU A 19 2.72 -3.35 5.88
C GLU A 19 2.76 -4.86 5.60
N ALA A 20 1.99 -5.66 6.34
CA ALA A 20 2.00 -7.11 6.26
C ALA A 20 1.09 -7.67 5.15
N GLU A 21 0.00 -6.98 4.80
CA GLU A 21 -0.98 -7.49 3.83
C GLU A 21 -1.04 -6.67 2.54
N VAL A 22 -1.14 -5.34 2.66
CA VAL A 22 -1.39 -4.48 1.50
C VAL A 22 -0.13 -4.28 0.67
N VAL A 23 0.99 -3.92 1.30
CA VAL A 23 2.27 -3.70 0.62
C VAL A 23 2.73 -4.95 -0.14
N PRO A 24 2.67 -6.18 0.42
CA PRO A 24 3.05 -7.39 -0.31
C PRO A 24 2.15 -7.69 -1.51
N ARG A 25 0.83 -7.43 -1.41
CA ARG A 25 -0.09 -7.60 -2.54
C ARG A 25 0.20 -6.63 -3.69
N ILE A 26 0.50 -5.37 -3.39
CA ILE A 26 0.90 -4.38 -4.41
C ILE A 26 2.23 -4.80 -5.04
N LYS A 27 3.20 -5.27 -4.23
CA LYS A 27 4.47 -5.79 -4.74
C LYS A 27 4.25 -7.00 -5.65
N GLN A 28 3.41 -7.95 -5.25
CA GLN A 28 3.09 -9.13 -6.05
C GLN A 28 2.44 -8.74 -7.38
N ALA A 29 1.55 -7.75 -7.40
CA ALA A 29 0.98 -7.23 -8.63
C ALA A 29 2.07 -6.67 -9.56
N GLY A 30 2.97 -5.83 -9.02
CA GLY A 30 4.11 -5.31 -9.79
C GLY A 30 5.06 -6.41 -10.30
N ASP A 31 5.40 -7.39 -9.46
CA ASP A 31 6.26 -8.51 -9.82
C ASP A 31 5.61 -9.39 -10.91
N THR A 32 4.30 -9.64 -10.81
CA THR A 32 3.54 -10.43 -11.79
C THR A 32 3.58 -9.79 -13.17
N LEU A 33 3.38 -8.47 -13.24
CA LEU A 33 3.45 -7.74 -14.50
C LEU A 33 4.86 -7.71 -15.11
N ASN A 34 5.90 -7.96 -14.32
CA ASN A 34 7.29 -7.91 -14.79
C ASN A 34 7.91 -9.31 -15.04
N LYS A 35 7.22 -10.39 -14.67
CA LYS A 35 7.79 -11.74 -14.54
C LYS A 35 8.31 -12.33 -15.85
N ASP A 36 7.60 -12.10 -16.95
CA ASP A 36 7.84 -12.81 -18.23
C ASP A 36 8.66 -11.99 -19.23
N GLY A 37 9.13 -10.80 -18.86
CA GLY A 37 9.93 -9.90 -19.73
C GLY A 37 9.19 -9.31 -20.95
N THR A 38 8.02 -9.86 -21.27
CA THR A 38 7.03 -9.39 -22.27
C THR A 38 6.02 -8.43 -21.65
N TYR A 39 6.08 -8.25 -20.32
CA TYR A 39 5.24 -7.38 -19.52
C TYR A 39 3.74 -7.61 -19.77
N ASN A 40 3.21 -8.83 -19.62
CA ASN A 40 1.81 -9.08 -19.96
C ASN A 40 0.87 -8.49 -18.88
N LEU A 41 -0.08 -7.64 -19.29
CA LEU A 41 -1.18 -7.20 -18.43
C LEU A 41 -2.30 -8.24 -18.54
N GLU A 42 -2.31 -9.17 -17.61
CA GLU A 42 -3.27 -10.29 -17.56
C GLU A 42 -4.31 -10.06 -16.45
N GLY A 43 -5.59 -10.12 -16.79
CA GLY A 43 -6.69 -10.05 -15.81
C GLY A 43 -8.07 -10.30 -16.41
N GLY A 44 -8.77 -11.31 -15.92
CA GLY A 44 -10.12 -11.67 -16.40
C GLY A 44 -10.10 -12.05 -17.88
N ASP A 45 -10.96 -11.43 -18.68
CA ASP A 45 -11.03 -11.60 -20.14
C ASP A 45 -10.04 -10.69 -20.91
N PHE A 46 -9.15 -10.00 -20.20
CA PHE A 46 -8.22 -9.04 -20.79
C PHE A 46 -6.78 -9.55 -20.68
N SER A 47 -6.11 -9.63 -21.84
CA SER A 47 -4.70 -9.95 -21.97
C SER A 47 -4.10 -9.00 -23.00
N ILE A 48 -3.10 -8.22 -22.57
CA ILE A 48 -2.32 -7.37 -23.47
C ILE A 48 -0.85 -7.68 -23.30
N THR A 49 -0.22 -8.07 -24.41
CA THR A 49 1.23 -8.12 -24.53
C THR A 49 1.77 -6.70 -24.59
N CYS A 50 2.51 -6.27 -23.56
CA CYS A 50 2.91 -4.88 -23.49
C CYS A 50 4.00 -4.47 -24.50
N MET A 51 4.63 -5.40 -25.22
CA MET A 51 5.41 -5.05 -26.41
C MET A 51 4.55 -4.41 -27.50
N ALA A 52 3.35 -4.94 -27.76
CA ALA A 52 2.42 -4.37 -28.74
C ALA A 52 1.73 -3.11 -28.18
N ALA A 53 1.44 -3.09 -26.87
CA ALA A 53 0.96 -1.89 -26.19
C ALA A 53 1.97 -0.74 -26.22
N GLY A 54 3.25 -1.04 -26.05
CA GLY A 54 4.31 -0.04 -26.00
C GLY A 54 4.48 0.71 -27.31
N SER A 55 4.12 0.12 -28.45
CA SER A 55 4.10 0.81 -29.73
C SER A 55 2.79 1.55 -30.00
N ALA A 56 1.65 1.00 -29.57
CA ALA A 56 0.33 1.58 -29.82
C ALA A 56 -0.07 2.68 -28.82
N TYR A 57 0.29 2.52 -27.54
CA TYR A 57 -0.06 3.41 -26.42
C TYR A 57 1.04 3.42 -25.33
N PRO A 58 2.27 3.88 -25.67
CA PRO A 58 3.42 3.89 -24.75
C PRO A 58 3.17 4.66 -23.44
N ILE A 59 2.46 5.79 -23.53
CA ILE A 59 2.19 6.66 -22.38
C ILE A 59 1.29 5.95 -21.36
N ALA A 60 0.24 5.28 -21.83
CA ALA A 60 -0.68 4.55 -20.95
C ALA A 60 0.03 3.40 -20.22
N LEU A 61 0.92 2.70 -20.92
CA LEU A 61 1.72 1.64 -20.34
C LEU A 61 2.69 2.17 -19.27
N GLN A 62 3.37 3.28 -19.55
CA GLN A 62 4.25 3.93 -18.58
C GLN A 62 3.50 4.36 -17.32
N PHE A 63 2.33 5.01 -17.47
CA PHE A 63 1.49 5.39 -16.34
C PHE A 63 1.05 4.19 -15.50
N ALA A 64 0.67 3.06 -16.11
CA ALA A 64 0.28 1.88 -15.36
C ALA A 64 1.42 1.36 -14.44
N PHE A 65 2.66 1.35 -14.92
CA PHE A 65 3.81 0.96 -14.10
C PHE A 65 4.20 1.99 -13.04
N GLU A 66 4.10 3.28 -13.36
CA GLU A 66 4.35 4.36 -12.41
C GLU A 66 3.30 4.39 -11.29
N ASP A 67 2.03 4.13 -11.61
CA ASP A 67 0.92 4.07 -10.66
C ASP A 67 1.13 2.96 -9.64
N ILE A 68 1.61 1.78 -10.03
CA ILE A 68 1.89 0.68 -9.09
C ILE A 68 2.98 1.08 -8.09
N LYS A 69 4.03 1.74 -8.56
CA LYS A 69 5.10 2.25 -7.68
C LYS A 69 4.59 3.35 -6.77
N MET A 70 3.77 4.27 -7.30
CA MET A 70 3.15 5.34 -6.54
C MET A 70 2.21 4.79 -5.46
N LEU A 71 1.39 3.80 -5.80
CA LEU A 71 0.48 3.13 -4.88
C LEU A 71 1.23 2.44 -3.75
N MET A 72 2.35 1.76 -4.06
CA MET A 72 3.21 1.13 -3.04
C MET A 72 3.82 2.18 -2.10
N SER A 73 4.35 3.28 -2.65
CA SER A 73 4.90 4.40 -1.86
C SER A 73 3.83 5.03 -0.95
N THR A 74 2.61 5.18 -1.50
CA THR A 74 1.47 5.75 -0.80
C THR A 74 1.02 4.85 0.36
N ALA A 75 0.89 3.54 0.14
CA ALA A 75 0.55 2.57 1.19
C ALA A 75 1.56 2.61 2.35
N LYS A 76 2.87 2.61 2.05
CA LYS A 76 3.93 2.74 3.06
C LYS A 76 3.86 4.08 3.81
N SER A 77 3.58 5.17 3.09
CA SER A 77 3.41 6.49 3.71
C SER A 77 2.23 6.53 4.67
N TYR A 78 1.11 5.90 4.30
CA TYR A 78 -0.06 5.77 5.16
C TYR A 78 0.25 4.95 6.42
N ALA A 79 0.90 3.78 6.27
CA ALA A 79 1.31 2.96 7.42
C ALA A 79 2.12 3.79 8.43
N LYS A 80 3.13 4.52 7.96
CA LYS A 80 3.96 5.40 8.81
C LYS A 80 3.15 6.49 9.52
N LYS A 81 2.20 7.12 8.82
CA LYS A 81 1.33 8.16 9.40
C LYS A 81 0.41 7.58 10.47
N VAL A 82 -0.17 6.40 10.23
CA VAL A 82 -1.04 5.69 11.17
C VAL A 82 -0.25 5.25 12.41
N GLU A 83 0.96 4.69 12.23
CA GLU A 83 1.87 4.34 13.31
C GLU A 83 2.20 5.57 14.17
N THR A 84 2.57 6.68 13.52
CA THR A 84 2.87 7.95 14.19
C THR A 84 1.68 8.44 15.01
N ALA A 85 0.47 8.38 14.44
CA ALA A 85 -0.75 8.74 15.16
C ALA A 85 -0.93 7.86 16.40
N GLY A 86 -0.84 6.53 16.25
CA GLY A 86 -0.95 5.58 17.37
C GLY A 86 0.05 5.88 18.49
N ARG A 87 1.32 6.15 18.15
CA ARG A 87 2.35 6.55 19.13
C ARG A 87 2.01 7.86 19.85
N MET A 88 1.47 8.85 19.15
CA MET A 88 1.08 10.13 19.75
C MET A 88 -0.09 9.97 20.71
N TYR A 89 -1.10 9.17 20.35
CA TYR A 89 -2.22 8.85 21.25
C TYR A 89 -1.72 8.12 22.50
N ALA A 90 -0.87 7.10 22.36
CA ALA A 90 -0.28 6.40 23.51
C ALA A 90 0.50 7.35 24.43
N LYS A 91 1.28 8.27 23.86
CA LYS A 91 2.04 9.27 24.63
C LYS A 91 1.12 10.25 25.35
N ALA A 92 0.01 10.66 24.73
CA ALA A 92 -0.98 11.52 25.36
C ALA A 92 -1.66 10.82 26.55
N GLU A 93 -1.99 9.53 26.40
CA GLU A 93 -2.56 8.72 27.48
C GLU A 93 -1.61 8.59 28.68
N LEU A 94 -0.33 8.28 28.44
CA LEU A 94 0.68 8.20 29.51
C LEU A 94 0.81 9.52 30.28
N ARG A 95 0.77 10.66 29.58
CA ARG A 95 0.80 11.98 30.22
C ARG A 95 -0.47 12.28 31.01
N SER A 96 -1.62 11.83 30.54
CA SER A 96 -2.89 12.04 31.22
C SER A 96 -3.05 11.15 32.45
N ALA A 97 -2.45 9.95 32.45
CA ALA A 97 -2.51 9.01 33.58
C ALA A 97 -1.50 9.32 34.70
N GLY A 98 -0.50 10.17 34.43
CA GLY A 98 0.49 10.64 35.42
C GLY A 98 0.13 11.96 36.12
N LYS A 99 -1.09 12.47 35.93
CA LYS A 99 -1.71 13.53 36.73
C LYS A 99 -2.73 12.91 37.66
#